data_AF-U6G5Z1-F1
#
_entry.id   AF-U6G5Z1-F1
#
_cell.length_a   1.000
_cell.length_b   1.000
_cell.length_c   1.000
_cell.angle_alpha   90.00
_cell.angle_beta   90.00
_cell.angle_gamma   90.00
#
_symmetry.space_group_name_H-M   'P 1'
#
loop_
_entity.id
_entity.type
_entity.pdbx_description
1 polymer ?
#
loop_
_entity_poly.entity_id
_entity_poly.type
_entity_poly.pdbx_seq_one_letter_code
_entity_poly.pdbx_strand_id
1 'polypeptide(L)'
;MQSLRAVLRCRRIPRSAREQAMAELKRLIQGNLPIERIERHQWPVNRWPANAFGVNLQANAQDVIAGMDSLPSGGRAGYPSKFRLQTTQKLYCVTRMALELARPVAERFIHFVNRTGSPYHSVQAVRNILTNAGFEELHERTAWKMVRGGKYFVTRNGSCIAAFVVGKDFGKGTAGGFCVTATHTDSPCLRLRPCAFAEKEGYHMGSVECYGGGLWHTWFDRGLGMAGKVALRVGKKVEERLVHIPKPLFYLPNLAIHLKTAEEIGAFKINKEQHLQPILCSAIAEQLNNGKEGEKQEAKDDALRLPPALERLVTEMIELPSAKLLDWDLCLMDSTPSRLSGIHSEFIESPRLDNLASTFAAFEALVEASRRQDEPTQECGEKDILVAVAFDHEEVGSESLAGANSNILEAWMRRSLRALECEDDFYEILAKSFIVSSDMAHAVHPNYSDKHQSQHKPSIHKASSGCLPSWFCKVFSETCWLLQGVVIKENANQSYASNASSMSFVRAIAEEADIPLQDFVVRNDSRCGGTVGAMLSARLGVRTVDIGIPQWAMHSCREICGATDLMYLQKLLEVI
;
A
#
# COMPACT_ATOMS: atom_id res chain seq x y z
N MET A 1 -13.13 -17.01 10.43
CA MET A 1 -14.52 -17.47 10.74
C MET A 1 -14.64 -18.30 12.03
N GLN A 2 -13.96 -19.45 12.18
CA GLN A 2 -14.05 -20.25 13.43
C GLN A 2 -13.46 -19.53 14.65
N SER A 3 -12.32 -18.84 14.50
CA SER A 3 -11.71 -17.99 15.54
C SER A 3 -12.63 -16.86 15.99
N LEU A 4 -13.28 -16.17 15.04
CA LEU A 4 -14.24 -15.10 15.34
C LEU A 4 -15.51 -15.64 16.03
N ARG A 5 -16.03 -16.81 15.61
CA ARG A 5 -17.15 -17.48 16.31
C ARG A 5 -16.79 -17.81 17.78
N ALA A 6 -15.54 -18.15 18.06
CA ALA A 6 -15.06 -18.37 19.43
C ALA A 6 -15.00 -17.06 20.24
N VAL A 7 -14.52 -15.95 19.64
CA VAL A 7 -14.49 -14.62 20.27
C VAL A 7 -15.91 -14.11 20.54
N LEU A 8 -16.84 -14.25 19.60
CA LEU A 8 -18.24 -13.82 19.71
C LEU A 8 -19.10 -14.69 20.65
N ARG A 9 -18.63 -15.90 20.99
CA ARG A 9 -19.22 -16.74 22.05
C ARG A 9 -18.79 -16.32 23.46
N CYS A 10 -17.85 -15.37 23.59
CA CYS A 10 -17.47 -14.83 24.89
C CYS A 10 -18.68 -14.10 25.53
N ARG A 11 -19.27 -14.71 26.56
CA ARG A 11 -20.42 -14.16 27.31
C ARG A 11 -20.13 -12.82 28.00
N ARG A 12 -18.86 -12.38 28.03
CA ARG A 12 -18.40 -11.14 28.67
C ARG A 12 -18.32 -9.94 27.71
N ILE A 13 -18.56 -10.14 26.41
CA ILE A 13 -18.74 -9.05 25.43
C ILE A 13 -20.25 -8.71 25.36
N PRO A 14 -20.68 -7.44 25.41
CA PRO A 14 -22.09 -7.07 25.32
C PRO A 14 -22.69 -7.53 23.99
N ARG A 15 -23.97 -7.86 24.00
CA ARG A 15 -24.67 -8.34 22.81
C ARG A 15 -24.66 -7.31 21.68
N SER A 16 -24.87 -6.02 22.00
CA SER A 16 -24.80 -4.90 21.04
C SER A 16 -23.45 -4.79 20.34
N ALA A 17 -22.35 -4.87 21.09
CA ALA A 17 -21.00 -4.83 20.54
C ALA A 17 -20.71 -6.04 19.62
N ARG A 18 -21.27 -7.22 19.95
CA ARG A 18 -21.16 -8.41 19.07
C ARG A 18 -21.96 -8.25 17.79
N GLU A 19 -23.14 -7.67 17.87
CA GLU A 19 -24.02 -7.41 16.72
C GLU A 19 -23.39 -6.36 15.78
N GLN A 20 -22.81 -5.29 16.32
CA GLN A 20 -22.09 -4.27 15.55
C GLN A 20 -20.80 -4.80 14.92
N ALA A 21 -19.96 -5.54 15.67
CA ALA A 21 -18.76 -6.17 15.10
C ALA A 21 -19.10 -7.16 13.97
N MET A 22 -20.23 -7.87 14.10
CA MET A 22 -20.73 -8.75 13.04
C MET A 22 -21.28 -7.98 11.83
N ALA A 23 -21.91 -6.81 12.04
CA ALA A 23 -22.35 -5.94 10.96
C ALA A 23 -21.14 -5.39 10.18
N GLU A 24 -20.12 -4.88 10.89
CA GLU A 24 -18.91 -4.36 10.26
C GLU A 24 -18.12 -5.46 9.56
N LEU A 25 -18.00 -6.65 10.14
CA LEU A 25 -17.38 -7.79 9.45
C LEU A 25 -18.14 -8.16 8.17
N LYS A 26 -19.47 -8.20 8.21
CA LYS A 26 -20.29 -8.48 7.01
C LYS A 26 -20.04 -7.42 5.94
N ARG A 27 -19.98 -6.14 6.33
CA ARG A 27 -19.64 -5.02 5.45
C ARG A 27 -18.25 -5.20 4.83
N LEU A 28 -17.24 -5.48 5.64
CA LEU A 28 -15.85 -5.67 5.19
C LEU A 28 -15.65 -6.90 4.29
N ILE A 29 -16.49 -7.94 4.43
CA ILE A 29 -16.47 -9.14 3.59
C ILE A 29 -17.25 -8.94 2.28
N GLN A 30 -18.27 -8.07 2.25
CA GLN A 30 -19.10 -7.82 1.06
C GLN A 30 -18.36 -7.11 -0.09
N GLY A 31 -17.12 -6.67 0.13
CA GLY A 31 -16.19 -6.28 -0.95
C GLY A 31 -15.65 -7.48 -1.72
N ASN A 32 -16.39 -7.94 -2.75
CA ASN A 32 -15.93 -8.75 -3.89
C ASN A 32 -14.99 -9.95 -3.63
N LEU A 33 -15.25 -10.76 -2.61
CA LEU A 33 -14.83 -12.15 -2.61
C LEU A 33 -16.03 -13.03 -3.00
N PRO A 34 -15.98 -13.82 -4.09
CA PRO A 34 -16.98 -14.84 -4.32
C PRO A 34 -16.81 -15.90 -3.22
N ILE A 35 -17.67 -15.80 -2.19
CA ILE A 35 -17.69 -16.67 -1.01
C ILE A 35 -17.80 -18.16 -1.42
N GLU A 36 -18.32 -18.44 -2.62
CA GLU A 36 -18.52 -19.79 -3.14
C GLU A 36 -17.24 -20.52 -3.61
N ARG A 37 -16.08 -19.86 -3.73
CA ARG A 37 -14.85 -20.50 -4.26
C ARG A 37 -13.81 -20.94 -3.24
N ILE A 38 -13.94 -20.57 -1.95
CA ILE A 38 -13.02 -21.02 -0.89
C ILE A 38 -13.37 -22.45 -0.41
N GLU A 39 -14.57 -22.95 -0.69
CA GLU A 39 -15.00 -24.29 -0.22
C GLU A 39 -14.50 -25.46 -1.09
N ARG A 40 -13.88 -25.22 -2.27
CA ARG A 40 -13.60 -26.28 -3.26
C ARG A 40 -12.16 -26.42 -3.75
N HIS A 41 -11.15 -26.00 -2.99
CA HIS A 41 -9.77 -26.47 -3.23
C HIS A 41 -9.35 -27.41 -2.11
N GLN A 42 -9.66 -28.70 -2.32
CA GLN A 42 -9.00 -29.79 -1.61
C GLN A 42 -7.51 -29.76 -1.97
N TRP A 43 -6.68 -29.21 -1.09
CA TRP A 43 -5.25 -29.42 -1.17
C TRP A 43 -4.97 -30.90 -0.83
N PRO A 44 -4.11 -31.60 -1.59
CA PRO A 44 -3.86 -33.02 -1.39
C PRO A 44 -3.28 -33.29 -0.01
N VAL A 45 -4.05 -33.99 0.82
CA VAL A 45 -3.64 -34.54 2.11
C VAL A 45 -2.72 -35.72 1.83
N ASN A 46 -1.42 -35.46 1.64
CA ASN A 46 -0.41 -36.51 1.63
C ASN A 46 0.53 -36.37 2.84
N ARG A 47 0.22 -37.20 3.84
CA ARG A 47 1.08 -37.78 4.89
C ARG A 47 2.20 -36.89 5.44
N TRP A 48 1.86 -36.13 6.47
CA TRP A 48 2.78 -35.91 7.58
C TRP A 48 2.45 -36.89 8.71
N PRO A 49 3.46 -37.43 9.42
CA PRO A 49 3.27 -38.49 10.40
C PRO A 49 2.38 -37.99 11.55
N ALA A 50 1.37 -38.79 11.87
CA ALA A 50 0.26 -38.45 12.78
C ALA A 50 0.65 -38.29 14.27
N ASN A 51 1.91 -38.01 14.62
CA ASN A 51 2.37 -37.96 16.01
C ASN A 51 3.47 -36.89 16.27
N ALA A 52 3.43 -35.72 15.63
CA ALA A 52 4.45 -34.68 15.86
C ALA A 52 4.01 -33.46 16.67
N PHE A 53 2.71 -33.20 16.88
CA PHE A 53 2.26 -32.13 17.79
C PHE A 53 0.96 -32.54 18.49
N GLY A 54 1.10 -33.18 19.65
CA GLY A 54 0.00 -33.37 20.58
C GLY A 54 -0.39 -32.04 21.21
N VAL A 55 -1.29 -31.28 20.57
CA VAL A 55 -1.95 -30.13 21.18
C VAL A 55 -3.43 -30.44 21.32
N ASN A 56 -3.78 -31.02 22.48
CA ASN A 56 -5.16 -31.19 22.89
C ASN A 56 -5.69 -29.83 23.41
N LEU A 57 -6.49 -29.14 22.59
CA LEU A 57 -6.97 -27.77 22.83
C LEU A 57 -7.94 -27.61 24.03
N GLN A 58 -8.30 -28.69 24.73
CA GLN A 58 -9.04 -28.62 26.00
C GLN A 58 -8.14 -28.67 27.25
N ALA A 59 -6.88 -29.14 27.15
CA ALA A 59 -6.00 -29.30 28.32
C ALA A 59 -5.36 -27.97 28.78
N ASN A 60 -4.99 -27.07 27.86
CA ASN A 60 -4.29 -25.82 28.20
C ASN A 60 -5.14 -24.77 28.94
N ALA A 61 -6.46 -24.96 29.05
CA ALA A 61 -7.29 -24.09 29.89
C ALA A 61 -7.30 -24.53 31.36
N GLN A 62 -7.05 -25.82 31.64
CA GLN A 62 -7.00 -26.36 33.00
C GLN A 62 -5.58 -26.37 33.59
N ASP A 63 -4.54 -26.56 32.76
CA ASP A 63 -3.15 -26.56 33.25
C ASP A 63 -2.66 -25.17 33.68
N VAL A 64 -3.18 -24.10 33.06
CA VAL A 64 -2.93 -22.71 33.48
C VAL A 64 -3.64 -22.38 34.81
N ILE A 65 -4.71 -23.11 35.14
CA ILE A 65 -5.42 -22.98 36.43
C ILE A 65 -4.71 -23.81 37.52
N ALA A 66 -4.19 -25.00 37.19
CA ALA A 66 -3.50 -25.88 38.14
C ALA A 66 -2.07 -25.41 38.51
N GLY A 67 -1.37 -24.72 37.61
CA GLY A 67 -0.01 -24.22 37.85
C GLY A 67 0.09 -23.01 38.78
N MET A 68 -1.03 -22.45 39.25
CA MET A 68 -1.05 -21.28 40.16
C MET A 68 -1.35 -21.65 41.62
N ASP A 69 -1.68 -22.91 41.92
CA ASP A 69 -1.95 -23.40 43.28
C ASP A 69 -0.69 -23.92 44.02
N SER A 70 0.49 -23.87 43.40
CA SER A 70 1.74 -24.40 43.98
C SER A 70 2.76 -23.33 44.43
N LEU A 71 2.34 -22.10 44.72
CA LEU A 71 3.21 -21.08 45.31
C LEU A 71 3.09 -21.06 46.85
N PRO A 72 4.21 -21.06 47.61
CA PRO A 72 4.15 -21.11 49.06
C PRO A 72 3.47 -19.86 49.64
N SER A 73 2.49 -20.10 50.51
CA SER A 73 1.77 -19.07 51.26
C SER A 73 2.71 -18.40 52.27
N GLY A 74 3.17 -17.17 51.97
CA GLY A 74 3.90 -16.34 52.90
C GLY A 74 3.66 -14.85 52.68
N GLY A 75 2.99 -14.21 53.64
CA GLY A 75 3.21 -12.79 53.97
C GLY A 75 2.42 -11.72 53.21
N ARG A 76 1.29 -11.32 53.81
CA ARG A 76 0.55 -10.05 53.72
C ARG A 76 1.15 -8.89 52.88
N ALA A 77 0.41 -8.45 51.86
CA ALA A 77 0.08 -7.04 51.60
C ALA A 77 -1.09 -6.96 50.59
N GLY A 78 -2.19 -6.29 50.96
CA GLY A 78 -3.41 -6.24 50.15
C GLY A 78 -3.27 -5.38 48.90
N TYR A 79 -3.52 -5.98 47.73
CA TYR A 79 -3.90 -5.33 46.47
C TYR A 79 -4.87 -6.28 45.71
N PRO A 80 -5.88 -5.78 44.96
CA PRO A 80 -6.96 -6.62 44.45
C PRO A 80 -6.53 -7.40 43.19
N SER A 81 -6.07 -8.64 43.37
CA SER A 81 -5.66 -9.54 42.29
C SER A 81 -6.79 -9.91 41.31
N LYS A 82 -8.04 -9.96 41.78
CA LYS A 82 -9.21 -10.30 40.95
C LYS A 82 -9.58 -9.23 39.91
N PHE A 83 -9.31 -7.95 40.20
CA PHE A 83 -9.62 -6.85 39.30
C PHE A 83 -8.65 -6.85 38.10
N ARG A 84 -7.35 -7.03 38.38
CA ARG A 84 -6.28 -7.11 37.37
C ARG A 84 -6.53 -8.21 36.33
N LEU A 85 -6.88 -9.42 36.77
CA LEU A 85 -7.14 -10.58 35.90
C LEU A 85 -8.32 -10.37 34.93
N GLN A 86 -9.38 -9.68 35.36
CA GLN A 86 -10.55 -9.42 34.51
C GLN A 86 -10.27 -8.36 33.44
N THR A 87 -9.49 -7.33 33.78
CA THR A 87 -9.07 -6.28 32.84
C THR A 87 -8.13 -6.84 31.78
N THR A 88 -7.17 -7.70 32.14
CA THR A 88 -6.23 -8.32 31.18
C THR A 88 -6.94 -9.26 30.20
N GLN A 89 -7.93 -10.04 30.66
CA GLN A 89 -8.64 -11.00 29.81
C GLN A 89 -9.63 -10.34 28.85
N LYS A 90 -10.24 -9.21 29.25
CA LYS A 90 -11.09 -8.38 28.36
C LYS A 90 -10.27 -7.67 27.29
N LEU A 91 -9.11 -7.10 27.67
CA LEU A 91 -8.17 -6.47 26.75
C LEU A 91 -7.74 -7.44 25.63
N TYR A 92 -7.37 -8.66 26.02
CA TYR A 92 -7.02 -9.72 25.08
C TYR A 92 -8.13 -10.01 24.06
N CYS A 93 -9.40 -10.00 24.48
CA CYS A 93 -10.52 -10.20 23.56
C CYS A 93 -10.69 -9.04 22.56
N VAL A 94 -10.50 -7.78 22.98
CA VAL A 94 -10.68 -6.59 22.12
C VAL A 94 -9.56 -6.50 21.08
N THR A 95 -8.30 -6.64 21.48
CA THR A 95 -7.15 -6.62 20.56
C THR A 95 -7.25 -7.75 19.53
N ARG A 96 -7.65 -8.95 19.95
CA ARG A 96 -7.90 -10.07 19.04
C ARG A 96 -9.03 -9.78 18.05
N MET A 97 -10.08 -9.10 18.49
CA MET A 97 -11.21 -8.75 17.61
C MET A 97 -10.81 -7.70 16.56
N ALA A 98 -10.01 -6.70 16.93
CA ALA A 98 -9.49 -5.70 15.99
C ALA A 98 -8.60 -6.33 14.90
N LEU A 99 -7.71 -7.25 15.27
CA LEU A 99 -6.88 -7.98 14.29
C LEU A 99 -7.73 -8.84 13.34
N GLU A 100 -8.77 -9.52 13.86
CA GLU A 100 -9.67 -10.31 13.02
C GLU A 100 -10.53 -9.45 12.09
N LEU A 101 -10.89 -8.22 12.49
CA LEU A 101 -11.57 -7.24 11.63
C LEU A 101 -10.64 -6.64 10.57
N ALA A 102 -9.36 -6.46 10.90
CA ALA A 102 -8.36 -5.94 9.97
C ALA A 102 -7.93 -6.97 8.91
N ARG A 103 -8.03 -8.27 9.22
CA ARG A 103 -7.55 -9.35 8.35
C ARG A 103 -8.13 -9.32 6.92
N PRO A 104 -9.46 -9.16 6.71
CA PRO A 104 -10.01 -9.04 5.35
C PRO A 104 -9.43 -7.86 4.55
N VAL A 105 -9.20 -6.71 5.19
CA VAL A 105 -8.60 -5.53 4.54
C VAL A 105 -7.16 -5.82 4.13
N ALA A 106 -6.38 -6.41 5.04
CA ALA A 106 -5.00 -6.81 4.76
C ALA A 106 -4.90 -7.84 3.62
N GLU A 107 -5.81 -8.83 3.59
CA GLU A 107 -5.86 -9.83 2.53
C GLU A 107 -6.22 -9.22 1.17
N ARG A 108 -7.16 -8.26 1.11
CA ARG A 108 -7.46 -7.52 -0.13
C ARG A 108 -6.27 -6.69 -0.60
N PHE A 109 -5.56 -6.04 0.33
CA PHE A 109 -4.33 -5.32 -0.01
C PHE A 109 -3.24 -6.26 -0.55
N ILE A 110 -3.00 -7.40 0.11
CA ILE A 110 -2.06 -8.42 -0.35
C ILE A 110 -2.43 -8.90 -1.77
N HIS A 111 -3.71 -9.10 -2.04
CA HIS A 111 -4.22 -9.47 -3.36
C HIS A 111 -4.02 -8.38 -4.41
N PHE A 112 -4.18 -7.11 -4.03
CA PHE A 112 -3.91 -5.94 -4.85
C PHE A 112 -2.42 -5.83 -5.19
N VAL A 113 -1.54 -5.77 -4.19
CA VAL A 113 -0.10 -5.51 -4.38
C VAL A 113 0.64 -6.66 -5.09
N ASN A 114 0.17 -7.90 -4.93
CA ASN A 114 0.75 -9.06 -5.64
C ASN A 114 0.42 -9.09 -7.15
N ARG A 115 -0.51 -8.24 -7.61
CA ARG A 115 -0.79 -8.03 -9.05
C ARG A 115 -0.06 -6.82 -9.63
N THR A 116 0.64 -6.07 -8.79
CA THR A 116 1.46 -4.94 -9.24
C THR A 116 2.90 -5.39 -9.46
N GLY A 117 3.79 -4.43 -9.67
CA GLY A 117 5.20 -4.69 -9.99
C GLY A 117 5.86 -3.51 -10.67
N SER A 118 5.04 -2.63 -11.24
CA SER A 118 5.41 -1.33 -11.78
C SER A 118 4.26 -0.33 -11.57
N PRO A 119 4.49 0.99 -11.70
CA PRO A 119 3.43 2.00 -11.63
C PRO A 119 2.27 1.72 -12.60
N TYR A 120 2.58 1.19 -13.78
CA TYR A 120 1.58 0.80 -14.78
C TYR A 120 0.61 -0.29 -14.29
N HIS A 121 1.13 -1.28 -13.57
CA HIS A 121 0.32 -2.36 -13.00
C HIS A 121 -0.42 -1.88 -11.74
N SER A 122 0.14 -0.94 -10.99
CA SER A 122 -0.56 -0.26 -9.89
C SER A 122 -1.81 0.45 -10.41
N VAL A 123 -1.68 1.25 -11.48
CA VAL A 123 -2.83 1.88 -12.15
C VAL A 123 -3.81 0.84 -12.69
N GLN A 124 -3.34 -0.22 -13.36
CA GLN A 124 -4.23 -1.28 -13.85
C GLN A 124 -5.02 -1.95 -12.73
N ALA A 125 -4.40 -2.19 -11.57
CA ALA A 125 -5.07 -2.77 -10.41
C ALA A 125 -6.14 -1.81 -9.85
N VAL A 126 -5.85 -0.50 -9.78
CA VAL A 126 -6.82 0.52 -9.36
C VAL A 126 -7.98 0.66 -10.37
N ARG A 127 -7.69 0.64 -11.68
CA ARG A 127 -8.72 0.62 -12.74
C ARG A 127 -9.70 -0.54 -12.55
N ASN A 128 -9.19 -1.73 -12.19
CA ASN A 128 -10.03 -2.88 -11.93
C ASN A 128 -10.94 -2.67 -10.70
N ILE A 129 -10.42 -2.07 -9.61
CA ILE A 129 -11.23 -1.71 -8.43
C ILE A 129 -12.38 -0.78 -8.85
N LEU A 130 -12.06 0.29 -9.58
CA LEU A 130 -13.01 1.32 -10.01
C LEU A 130 -14.06 0.79 -11.00
N THR A 131 -13.62 0.03 -12.01
CA THR A 131 -14.52 -0.55 -13.02
C THR A 131 -15.48 -1.55 -12.38
N ASN A 132 -15.00 -2.38 -11.46
CA ASN A 132 -15.86 -3.31 -10.71
C ASN A 132 -16.85 -2.59 -9.77
N ALA A 133 -16.56 -1.34 -9.41
CA ALA A 133 -17.45 -0.47 -8.64
C ALA A 133 -18.37 0.41 -9.51
N GLY A 134 -18.35 0.24 -10.83
CA GLY A 134 -19.23 0.95 -11.76
C GLY A 134 -18.77 2.36 -12.14
N PHE A 135 -17.50 2.70 -11.95
CA PHE A 135 -16.96 3.97 -12.42
C PHE A 135 -16.72 3.94 -13.93
N GLU A 136 -17.04 5.05 -14.61
CA GLU A 136 -16.84 5.21 -16.06
C GLU A 136 -15.45 5.80 -16.38
N GLU A 137 -14.75 5.24 -17.37
CA GLU A 137 -13.46 5.76 -17.82
C GLU A 137 -13.64 7.00 -18.72
N LEU A 138 -13.02 8.10 -18.31
CA LEU A 138 -12.87 9.31 -19.09
C LEU A 138 -11.56 9.27 -19.87
N HIS A 139 -11.60 9.72 -21.12
CA HIS A 139 -10.42 9.84 -21.95
C HIS A 139 -9.97 11.30 -22.07
N GLU A 140 -8.69 11.55 -21.83
CA GLU A 140 -8.16 12.92 -21.85
C GLU A 140 -8.25 13.59 -23.23
N ARG A 141 -8.26 12.78 -24.29
CA ARG A 141 -8.27 13.24 -25.69
C ARG A 141 -9.67 13.56 -26.22
N THR A 142 -10.72 13.35 -25.42
CA THR A 142 -12.11 13.60 -25.81
C THR A 142 -12.77 14.58 -24.84
N ALA A 143 -13.89 15.17 -25.26
CA ALA A 143 -14.74 15.92 -24.35
C ALA A 143 -15.27 15.00 -23.23
N TRP A 144 -15.39 15.53 -22.02
CA TRP A 144 -15.93 14.80 -20.87
C TRP A 144 -17.43 15.05 -20.76
N LYS A 145 -18.18 13.99 -20.45
CA LYS A 145 -19.61 14.05 -20.15
C LYS A 145 -19.77 13.57 -18.72
N MET A 146 -19.97 14.52 -17.81
CA MET A 146 -20.13 14.23 -16.39
C MET A 146 -21.51 14.65 -15.94
N VAL A 147 -22.11 13.88 -15.03
CA VAL A 147 -23.38 14.22 -14.40
C VAL A 147 -23.25 14.23 -12.89
N ARG A 148 -24.12 14.99 -12.23
CA ARG A 148 -24.28 14.97 -10.76
C ARG A 148 -24.70 13.56 -10.33
N GLY A 149 -24.11 13.06 -9.24
CA GLY A 149 -24.23 11.65 -8.82
C GLY A 149 -23.40 10.66 -9.64
N GLY A 150 -22.65 11.12 -10.65
CA GLY A 150 -21.83 10.26 -11.50
C GLY A 150 -20.48 9.87 -10.88
N LYS A 151 -19.92 8.75 -11.34
CA LYS A 151 -18.67 8.15 -10.85
C LYS A 151 -17.72 7.92 -12.03
N TYR A 152 -16.53 8.51 -12.00
CA TYR A 152 -15.63 8.58 -13.16
C TYR A 152 -14.18 8.32 -12.79
N PHE A 153 -13.35 7.87 -13.73
CA PHE A 153 -11.90 7.87 -13.54
C PHE A 153 -11.15 8.22 -14.82
N VAL A 154 -9.94 8.73 -14.70
CA VAL A 154 -9.07 9.12 -15.82
C VAL A 154 -7.65 8.65 -15.54
N THR A 155 -6.91 8.32 -16.59
CA THR A 155 -5.48 7.98 -16.48
C THR A 155 -4.64 8.84 -17.39
N ARG A 156 -3.36 9.05 -17.00
CA ARG A 156 -2.32 9.62 -17.87
C ARG A 156 -1.08 8.74 -17.82
N ASN A 157 -0.46 8.54 -18.98
CA ASN A 157 0.71 7.65 -19.18
C ASN A 157 0.48 6.17 -18.82
N GLY A 158 -0.71 5.81 -18.36
CA GLY A 158 -0.97 4.53 -17.70
C GLY A 158 -0.32 4.40 -16.33
N SER A 159 0.33 5.43 -15.80
CA SER A 159 1.02 5.40 -14.49
C SER A 159 0.47 6.41 -13.47
N CYS A 160 -0.35 7.38 -13.88
CA CYS A 160 -1.12 8.23 -12.98
C CYS A 160 -2.62 8.01 -13.20
N ILE A 161 -3.40 8.04 -12.12
CA ILE A 161 -4.85 7.84 -12.13
C ILE A 161 -5.55 8.77 -11.15
N ALA A 162 -6.69 9.33 -11.55
CA ALA A 162 -7.64 9.98 -10.65
C ALA A 162 -9.04 9.41 -10.83
N ALA A 163 -9.80 9.34 -9.74
CA ALA A 163 -11.21 8.99 -9.73
C ALA A 163 -12.03 10.11 -9.07
N PHE A 164 -13.26 10.29 -9.54
CA PHE A 164 -14.19 11.34 -9.14
C PHE A 164 -15.54 10.72 -8.76
N VAL A 165 -16.12 11.20 -7.66
CA VAL A 165 -17.53 10.99 -7.32
C VAL A 165 -18.18 12.36 -7.20
N VAL A 166 -19.12 12.66 -8.09
CA VAL A 166 -19.77 13.97 -8.15
C VAL A 166 -21.00 13.96 -7.24
N GLY A 167 -21.06 14.86 -6.25
CA GLY A 167 -22.24 15.01 -5.39
C GLY A 167 -23.54 15.28 -6.18
N LYS A 168 -24.66 14.74 -5.69
CA LYS A 168 -25.99 14.87 -6.33
C LYS A 168 -26.50 16.31 -6.38
N ASP A 169 -26.04 17.14 -5.45
CA ASP A 169 -26.41 18.53 -5.25
C ASP A 169 -25.27 19.50 -5.62
N PHE A 170 -24.18 19.00 -6.22
CA PHE A 170 -23.08 19.83 -6.67
C PHE A 170 -23.57 20.96 -7.60
N GLY A 171 -23.32 22.21 -7.21
CA GLY A 171 -23.76 23.39 -7.97
C GLY A 171 -25.27 23.69 -7.92
N LYS A 172 -26.06 23.03 -7.06
CA LYS A 172 -27.44 23.50 -6.76
C LYS A 172 -27.36 24.68 -5.79
N GLY A 173 -27.37 25.90 -6.34
CA GLY A 173 -27.11 27.13 -5.58
C GLY A 173 -25.64 27.50 -5.70
N THR A 174 -24.86 27.26 -4.65
CA THR A 174 -23.39 27.40 -4.69
C THR A 174 -22.73 26.03 -4.70
N ALA A 175 -21.70 25.86 -5.53
CA ALA A 175 -20.90 24.64 -5.56
C ALA A 175 -20.09 24.50 -4.26
N GLY A 176 -19.94 23.25 -3.81
CA GLY A 176 -18.98 22.89 -2.77
C GLY A 176 -17.54 22.88 -3.31
N GLY A 177 -16.66 22.19 -2.60
CA GLY A 177 -15.25 22.05 -2.93
C GLY A 177 -14.90 20.70 -3.57
N PHE A 178 -13.59 20.49 -3.76
CA PHE A 178 -13.01 19.18 -3.97
C PHE A 178 -12.50 18.63 -2.64
N CYS A 179 -12.91 17.42 -2.27
CA CYS A 179 -12.29 16.64 -1.20
C CYS A 179 -11.33 15.65 -1.84
N VAL A 180 -10.02 15.89 -1.75
CA VAL A 180 -9.01 15.14 -2.49
C VAL A 180 -8.19 14.28 -1.54
N THR A 181 -8.10 12.98 -1.80
CA THR A 181 -7.05 12.12 -1.24
C THR A 181 -5.97 11.90 -2.30
N ALA A 182 -4.75 12.33 -2.01
CA ALA A 182 -3.59 12.25 -2.91
C ALA A 182 -2.56 11.23 -2.40
N THR A 183 -2.09 10.36 -3.29
CA THR A 183 -1.11 9.29 -3.05
C THR A 183 -0.14 9.17 -4.23
N HIS A 184 0.73 8.14 -4.26
CA HIS A 184 1.52 7.79 -5.45
C HIS A 184 1.57 6.28 -5.74
N THR A 185 1.87 5.97 -7.00
CA THR A 185 1.83 4.64 -7.61
C THR A 185 3.20 3.98 -7.75
N ASP A 186 4.27 4.78 -7.67
CA ASP A 186 5.64 4.34 -7.79
C ASP A 186 6.28 4.07 -6.43
N SER A 187 7.38 3.30 -6.49
CA SER A 187 8.21 2.92 -5.36
C SER A 187 9.66 2.78 -5.86
N PRO A 188 10.67 2.85 -4.98
CA PRO A 188 12.06 2.70 -5.40
C PRO A 188 12.29 1.29 -5.94
N CYS A 189 12.94 1.20 -7.09
CA CYS A 189 13.20 -0.08 -7.76
C CYS A 189 14.45 -0.05 -8.64
N LEU A 190 14.84 -1.22 -9.14
CA LEU A 190 15.79 -1.32 -10.24
C LEU A 190 15.00 -1.32 -11.56
N ARG A 191 15.35 -0.46 -12.51
CA ARG A 191 14.74 -0.41 -13.85
C ARG A 191 15.71 -0.90 -14.90
N LEU A 192 15.22 -1.66 -15.87
CA LEU A 192 16.03 -2.17 -16.97
C LEU A 192 16.42 -1.02 -17.90
N ARG A 193 17.71 -0.90 -18.24
CA ARG A 193 18.22 0.18 -19.10
C ARG A 193 17.70 0.06 -20.55
N PRO A 194 17.73 1.15 -21.34
CA PRO A 194 17.44 1.09 -22.78
C PRO A 194 18.42 0.22 -23.58
N CYS A 195 19.65 0.06 -23.09
CA CYS A 195 20.65 -0.90 -23.55
C CYS A 195 21.03 -1.78 -22.34
N ALA A 196 20.30 -2.88 -22.18
CA ALA A 196 20.36 -3.75 -21.02
C ALA A 196 21.22 -4.99 -21.21
N PHE A 197 21.60 -5.37 -22.43
CA PHE A 197 22.45 -6.54 -22.62
C PHE A 197 23.88 -6.24 -22.19
N ALA A 198 24.41 -7.08 -21.31
CA ALA A 198 25.84 -7.18 -21.05
C ALA A 198 26.21 -8.64 -20.81
N GLU A 199 27.41 -9.03 -21.20
CA GLU A 199 27.98 -10.34 -20.88
C GLU A 199 29.22 -10.15 -20.01
N LYS A 200 29.28 -10.83 -18.87
CA LYS A 200 30.40 -10.79 -17.93
C LYS A 200 30.64 -12.20 -17.37
N GLU A 201 31.88 -12.66 -17.41
CA GLU A 201 32.30 -13.95 -16.83
C GLU A 201 31.43 -15.15 -17.29
N GLY A 202 30.98 -15.15 -18.56
CA GLY A 202 30.13 -16.21 -19.11
C GLY A 202 28.65 -16.15 -18.71
N TYR A 203 28.20 -15.03 -18.13
CA TYR A 203 26.81 -14.78 -17.78
C TYR A 203 26.22 -13.63 -18.56
N HIS A 204 24.98 -13.80 -19.02
CA HIS A 204 24.16 -12.74 -19.56
C HIS A 204 23.52 -11.98 -18.40
N MET A 205 23.76 -10.68 -18.38
CA MET A 205 23.27 -9.74 -17.38
C MET A 205 22.09 -8.95 -17.95
N GLY A 206 21.19 -8.49 -17.07
CA GLY A 206 20.22 -7.45 -17.40
C GLY A 206 20.64 -6.14 -16.76
N SER A 207 21.24 -5.23 -17.52
CA SER A 207 21.76 -3.99 -16.95
C SER A 207 20.63 -3.07 -16.47
N VAL A 208 20.79 -2.55 -15.25
CA VAL A 208 19.76 -1.77 -14.56
C VAL A 208 20.25 -0.41 -14.07
N GLU A 209 19.31 0.49 -13.87
CA GLU A 209 19.48 1.76 -13.17
C GLU A 209 18.68 1.79 -11.85
N CYS A 210 19.13 2.62 -10.91
CA CYS A 210 18.43 2.86 -9.65
C CYS A 210 17.36 3.92 -9.84
N TYR A 211 16.11 3.59 -9.53
CA TYR A 211 14.99 4.52 -9.50
C TYR A 211 14.59 4.81 -8.04
N GLY A 212 14.55 6.09 -7.66
CA GLY A 212 14.19 6.52 -6.31
C GLY A 212 15.26 6.29 -5.23
N GLY A 213 14.87 6.45 -3.98
CA GLY A 213 15.74 6.41 -2.80
C GLY A 213 15.94 5.03 -2.16
N GLY A 214 16.11 3.96 -2.94
CA GLY A 214 16.07 2.57 -2.46
C GLY A 214 17.14 2.17 -1.44
N LEU A 215 16.77 1.28 -0.50
CA LEU A 215 17.71 0.53 0.34
C LEU A 215 18.32 -0.62 -0.47
N TRP A 216 19.22 -0.29 -1.39
CA TRP A 216 19.75 -1.21 -2.41
C TRP A 216 20.38 -2.49 -1.89
N HIS A 217 20.92 -2.50 -0.66
CA HIS A 217 21.45 -3.72 -0.05
C HIS A 217 20.37 -4.81 0.16
N THR A 218 19.11 -4.43 0.28
CA THR A 218 17.98 -5.36 0.46
C THR A 218 17.56 -6.10 -0.81
N TRP A 219 18.05 -5.66 -1.97
CA TRP A 219 17.78 -6.25 -3.29
C TRP A 219 18.72 -7.42 -3.63
N PHE A 220 19.82 -7.56 -2.91
CA PHE A 220 20.73 -8.70 -3.06
C PHE A 220 20.10 -10.00 -2.55
N ASP A 221 20.54 -11.11 -3.13
CA ASP A 221 20.15 -12.48 -2.81
C ASP A 221 18.63 -12.73 -2.84
N ARG A 222 17.93 -12.01 -3.74
CA ARG A 222 16.52 -12.22 -4.03
C ARG A 222 16.33 -12.71 -5.45
N GLY A 223 15.37 -13.62 -5.62
CA GLY A 223 14.79 -13.90 -6.93
C GLY A 223 13.93 -12.71 -7.35
N LEU A 224 14.29 -12.08 -8.47
CA LEU A 224 13.62 -10.88 -8.97
C LEU A 224 12.80 -11.22 -10.22
N GLY A 225 11.50 -10.93 -10.16
CA GLY A 225 10.64 -10.88 -11.34
C GLY A 225 10.76 -9.55 -12.08
N MET A 226 9.89 -9.35 -13.06
CA MET A 226 9.90 -8.16 -13.91
C MET A 226 8.47 -7.73 -14.26
N ALA A 227 8.22 -6.42 -14.24
CA ALA A 227 6.92 -5.86 -14.61
C ALA A 227 7.09 -4.49 -15.27
N GLY A 228 6.26 -4.16 -16.25
CA GLY A 228 6.29 -2.84 -16.86
C GLY A 228 5.52 -2.77 -18.17
N LYS A 229 5.95 -1.90 -19.08
CA LYS A 229 5.35 -1.78 -20.40
C LYS A 229 6.39 -1.88 -21.52
N VAL A 230 5.93 -2.27 -22.68
CA VAL A 230 6.71 -2.36 -23.92
C VAL A 230 6.00 -1.59 -25.02
N ALA A 231 6.78 -0.91 -25.87
CA ALA A 231 6.32 -0.22 -27.05
C ALA A 231 6.61 -1.07 -28.29
N LEU A 232 5.58 -1.30 -29.10
CA LEU A 232 5.60 -2.25 -30.21
C LEU A 232 5.17 -1.57 -31.49
N ARG A 233 5.87 -1.84 -32.60
CA ARG A 233 5.40 -1.49 -33.93
C ARG A 233 4.52 -2.59 -34.48
N VAL A 234 3.24 -2.27 -34.72
CA VAL A 234 2.26 -3.14 -35.37
C VAL A 234 1.83 -2.49 -36.68
N GLY A 235 2.39 -2.96 -37.80
CA GLY A 235 2.24 -2.30 -39.10
C GLY A 235 2.79 -0.87 -39.07
N LYS A 236 1.91 0.13 -39.28
CA LYS A 236 2.25 1.57 -39.24
C LYS A 236 1.96 2.25 -37.89
N LYS A 237 1.46 1.51 -36.89
CA LYS A 237 1.09 2.04 -35.57
C LYS A 237 2.11 1.64 -34.52
N VAL A 238 2.17 2.44 -33.46
CA VAL A 238 2.87 2.07 -32.22
C VAL A 238 1.81 1.77 -31.16
N GLU A 239 1.92 0.61 -30.54
CA GLU A 239 1.04 0.16 -29.46
C GLU A 239 1.85 -0.13 -28.20
N GLU A 240 1.28 0.18 -27.04
CA GLU A 240 1.85 -0.20 -25.75
C GLU A 240 1.17 -1.47 -25.22
N ARG A 241 1.95 -2.35 -24.59
CA ARG A 241 1.45 -3.54 -23.89
C ARG A 241 2.11 -3.67 -22.52
N LEU A 242 1.34 -4.13 -21.54
CA LEU A 242 1.87 -4.44 -20.22
C LEU A 242 2.49 -5.84 -20.21
N VAL A 243 3.60 -5.98 -19.49
CA VAL A 243 4.32 -7.23 -19.30
C VAL A 243 4.47 -7.46 -17.80
N HIS A 244 4.05 -8.63 -17.32
CA HIS A 244 4.15 -9.01 -15.91
C HIS A 244 4.66 -10.44 -15.76
N ILE A 245 5.83 -10.59 -15.16
CA ILE A 245 6.49 -11.87 -14.92
C ILE A 245 6.80 -11.98 -13.42
N PRO A 246 5.92 -12.60 -12.62
CA PRO A 246 6.09 -12.69 -11.17
C PRO A 246 7.12 -13.74 -10.75
N LYS A 247 7.55 -14.64 -11.65
CA LYS A 247 8.56 -15.66 -11.35
C LYS A 247 9.97 -15.04 -11.30
N PRO A 248 10.90 -15.60 -10.50
CA PRO A 248 12.27 -15.11 -10.43
C PRO A 248 12.99 -15.35 -11.76
N LEU A 249 13.27 -14.27 -12.49
CA LEU A 249 14.04 -14.27 -13.72
C LEU A 249 15.48 -13.84 -13.48
N PHE A 250 15.63 -12.82 -12.64
CA PHE A 250 16.89 -12.19 -12.33
C PHE A 250 17.34 -12.58 -10.94
N TYR A 251 18.65 -12.63 -10.72
CA TYR A 251 19.24 -12.81 -9.41
C TYR A 251 20.40 -11.85 -9.22
N LEU A 252 20.43 -11.14 -8.09
CA LEU A 252 21.50 -10.21 -7.74
C LEU A 252 22.34 -10.80 -6.59
N PRO A 253 23.42 -11.55 -6.88
CA PRO A 253 24.16 -12.25 -5.84
C PRO A 253 25.05 -11.30 -5.02
N ASN A 254 25.16 -11.55 -3.72
CA ASN A 254 26.23 -10.97 -2.91
C ASN A 254 27.60 -11.56 -3.29
N LEU A 255 28.64 -10.74 -3.13
CA LEU A 255 30.01 -11.26 -3.06
C LEU A 255 30.20 -12.02 -1.75
N ALA A 256 30.74 -13.24 -1.85
CA ALA A 256 31.03 -14.08 -0.70
C ALA A 256 31.92 -13.36 0.33
N ILE A 257 31.58 -13.48 1.63
CA ILE A 257 32.30 -12.80 2.72
C ILE A 257 33.79 -13.13 2.76
N HIS A 258 34.18 -14.35 2.37
CA HIS A 258 35.56 -14.82 2.32
C HIS A 258 36.46 -14.05 1.33
N LEU A 259 35.85 -13.35 0.36
CA LEU A 259 36.54 -12.54 -0.63
C LEU A 259 36.58 -11.06 -0.26
N LYS A 260 36.08 -10.69 0.93
CA LYS A 260 36.06 -9.32 1.42
C LYS A 260 37.15 -9.13 2.47
N THR A 261 37.74 -7.95 2.48
CA THR A 261 38.57 -7.47 3.58
C THR A 261 37.72 -7.23 4.83
N ALA A 262 38.35 -7.23 6.01
CA ALA A 262 37.66 -6.95 7.27
C ALA A 262 36.94 -5.58 7.28
N GLU A 263 37.49 -4.59 6.57
CA GLU A 263 36.87 -3.26 6.42
C GLU A 263 35.60 -3.31 5.57
N GLU A 264 35.63 -4.00 4.43
CA GLU A 264 34.46 -4.18 3.55
C GLU A 264 33.35 -5.01 4.21
N ILE A 265 33.70 -5.89 5.14
CA ILE A 265 32.73 -6.62 5.97
C ILE A 265 32.08 -5.66 6.98
N GLY A 266 32.88 -4.79 7.60
CA GLY A 266 32.41 -3.82 8.61
C GLY A 266 31.55 -2.69 8.04
N ALA A 267 31.72 -2.34 6.77
CA ALA A 267 30.91 -1.35 6.09
C ALA A 267 30.32 -1.94 4.79
N PHE A 268 29.03 -2.29 4.79
CA PHE A 268 28.33 -2.76 3.59
C PHE A 268 28.17 -1.62 2.57
N LYS A 269 29.26 -1.25 1.90
CA LYS A 269 29.33 -0.24 0.85
C LYS A 269 29.26 -0.94 -0.50
N ILE A 270 28.30 -0.52 -1.32
CA ILE A 270 28.11 -1.06 -2.66
C ILE A 270 28.30 0.05 -3.70
N ASN A 271 28.95 -0.28 -4.81
CA ASN A 271 28.96 0.58 -5.99
C ASN A 271 27.66 0.31 -6.77
N LYS A 272 26.79 1.33 -6.88
CA LYS A 272 25.48 1.17 -7.54
C LYS A 272 25.60 0.81 -9.03
N GLU A 273 26.66 1.25 -9.70
CA GLU A 273 26.89 0.94 -11.12
C GLU A 273 27.37 -0.50 -11.29
N GLN A 274 28.39 -0.90 -10.54
CA GLN A 274 29.08 -2.18 -10.77
C GLN A 274 28.41 -3.36 -10.05
N HIS A 275 27.87 -3.14 -8.86
CA HIS A 275 27.45 -4.23 -7.95
C HIS A 275 25.94 -4.48 -7.95
N LEU A 276 25.14 -3.66 -8.64
CA LEU A 276 23.67 -3.84 -8.74
C LEU A 276 23.23 -4.45 -10.09
N GLN A 277 24.14 -5.04 -10.86
CA GLN A 277 23.82 -5.62 -12.16
C GLN A 277 23.37 -7.09 -12.00
N PRO A 278 22.09 -7.42 -12.17
CA PRO A 278 21.57 -8.76 -11.95
C PRO A 278 21.93 -9.73 -13.09
N ILE A 279 22.11 -11.00 -12.72
CA ILE A 279 22.31 -12.13 -13.63
C ILE A 279 20.95 -12.60 -14.13
N LEU A 280 20.85 -12.90 -15.43
CA LEU A 280 19.67 -13.50 -16.05
C LEU A 280 19.87 -14.99 -16.34
N CYS A 281 20.95 -15.35 -17.05
CA CYS A 281 21.26 -16.73 -17.42
C CYS A 281 22.76 -16.88 -17.75
N SER A 282 23.25 -18.12 -17.88
CA SER A 282 24.59 -18.36 -18.42
C SER A 282 24.59 -18.36 -19.95
N ALA A 283 25.68 -17.91 -20.56
CA ALA A 283 25.85 -17.92 -22.01
C ALA A 283 25.74 -19.34 -22.59
N ILE A 284 26.22 -20.35 -21.85
CA ILE A 284 26.11 -21.77 -22.22
C ILE A 284 24.65 -22.21 -22.28
N ALA A 285 23.83 -21.87 -21.27
CA ALA A 285 22.41 -22.23 -21.28
C ALA A 285 21.68 -21.54 -22.43
N GLU A 286 22.03 -20.30 -22.75
CA GLU A 286 21.48 -19.60 -23.91
C GLU A 286 21.84 -20.27 -25.23
N GLN A 287 23.10 -20.69 -25.41
CA GLN A 287 23.55 -21.41 -26.61
C GLN A 287 22.80 -22.73 -26.81
N LEU A 288 22.65 -23.53 -25.75
CA LEU A 288 21.95 -24.81 -25.80
C LEU A 288 20.46 -24.66 -26.14
N ASN A 289 19.81 -23.62 -25.62
CA ASN A 289 18.38 -23.38 -25.87
C ASN A 289 18.08 -22.70 -27.22
N ASN A 290 19.08 -22.09 -27.87
CA ASN A 290 18.90 -21.47 -29.19
C ASN A 290 18.97 -22.45 -30.36
N GLY A 291 19.32 -23.72 -30.14
CA GLY A 291 19.26 -24.78 -31.16
C GLY A 291 20.15 -24.58 -32.39
N LYS A 292 21.09 -23.62 -32.35
CA LYS A 292 22.05 -23.34 -33.44
C LYS A 292 23.42 -23.93 -33.13
N GLU A 293 23.53 -25.25 -33.17
CA GLU A 293 24.85 -25.89 -33.25
C GLU A 293 25.45 -25.60 -34.64
N GLY A 294 26.54 -24.82 -34.69
CA GLY A 294 27.41 -24.75 -35.86
C GLY A 294 27.08 -23.70 -36.94
N GLU A 295 25.99 -22.93 -36.82
CA GLU A 295 25.80 -21.75 -37.68
C GLU A 295 26.61 -20.58 -37.10
N LYS A 296 27.69 -20.18 -37.78
CA LYS A 296 28.30 -18.86 -37.57
C LYS A 296 27.18 -17.83 -37.73
N GLN A 297 26.74 -17.21 -36.63
CA GLN A 297 25.94 -16.00 -36.72
C GLN A 297 26.77 -14.99 -37.50
N GLU A 298 26.38 -14.71 -38.74
CA GLU A 298 26.82 -13.49 -39.41
C GLU A 298 26.49 -12.36 -38.45
N ALA A 299 27.52 -11.65 -37.98
CA ALA A 299 27.38 -10.50 -37.12
C ALA A 299 26.55 -9.46 -37.86
N LYS A 300 25.23 -9.50 -37.67
CA LYS A 300 24.40 -8.34 -37.96
C LYS A 300 24.75 -7.33 -36.90
N ASP A 301 25.36 -6.23 -37.34
CA ASP A 301 25.81 -5.04 -36.60
C ASP A 301 24.72 -4.33 -35.78
N ASP A 302 23.54 -4.91 -35.62
CA ASP A 302 22.51 -4.39 -34.72
C ASP A 302 22.93 -4.74 -33.29
N ALA A 303 23.51 -3.77 -32.58
CA ALA A 303 23.84 -3.90 -31.18
C ALA A 303 22.62 -4.42 -30.39
N LEU A 304 22.72 -5.63 -29.83
CA LEU A 304 21.68 -6.25 -29.01
C LEU A 304 21.38 -5.33 -27.82
N ARG A 305 20.19 -4.72 -27.79
CA ARG A 305 19.79 -3.86 -26.69
C ARG A 305 19.23 -4.64 -25.50
N LEU A 306 18.58 -5.78 -25.73
CA LEU A 306 18.11 -6.71 -24.68
C LEU A 306 18.91 -8.01 -24.70
N PRO A 307 19.03 -8.69 -23.55
CA PRO A 307 19.48 -10.08 -23.55
C PRO A 307 18.60 -10.93 -24.48
N PRO A 308 19.17 -11.74 -25.40
CA PRO A 308 18.40 -12.48 -26.39
C PRO A 308 17.30 -13.38 -25.79
N ALA A 309 17.60 -14.08 -24.69
CA ALA A 309 16.63 -14.86 -23.93
C ALA A 309 15.41 -14.04 -23.46
N LEU A 310 15.68 -12.81 -23.00
CA LEU A 310 14.65 -11.92 -22.49
C LEU A 310 13.80 -11.36 -23.63
N GLU A 311 14.43 -10.99 -24.76
CA GLU A 311 13.70 -10.52 -25.94
C GLU A 311 12.75 -11.59 -26.49
N ARG A 312 13.19 -12.86 -26.57
CA ARG A 312 12.33 -13.98 -26.96
C ARG A 312 11.16 -14.15 -25.99
N LEU A 313 11.43 -14.18 -24.68
CA LEU A 313 10.40 -14.32 -23.65
C LEU A 313 9.37 -13.19 -23.71
N VAL A 314 9.82 -11.94 -23.86
CA VAL A 314 8.93 -10.77 -23.99
C VAL A 314 8.08 -10.89 -25.25
N THR A 315 8.68 -11.25 -26.38
CA THR A 315 7.97 -11.41 -27.67
C THR A 315 6.93 -12.52 -27.61
N GLU A 316 7.24 -13.66 -27.00
CA GLU A 316 6.31 -14.78 -26.81
C GLU A 316 5.09 -14.37 -25.98
N MET A 317 5.28 -13.65 -24.87
CA MET A 317 4.19 -13.23 -24.00
C MET A 317 3.27 -12.16 -24.59
N ILE A 318 3.77 -11.36 -25.54
CA ILE A 318 2.97 -10.31 -26.19
C ILE A 318 1.98 -10.92 -27.19
N GLU A 319 2.20 -12.18 -27.61
CA GLU A 319 1.33 -12.92 -28.54
C GLU A 319 1.09 -12.20 -29.89
N LEU A 320 2.06 -11.39 -30.35
CA LEU A 320 2.00 -10.66 -31.62
C LEU A 320 3.22 -10.96 -32.50
N PRO A 321 3.21 -12.03 -33.32
CA PRO A 321 4.38 -12.48 -34.09
C PRO A 321 4.91 -11.46 -35.11
N SER A 322 4.07 -10.54 -35.58
CA SER A 322 4.45 -9.50 -36.56
C SER A 322 4.85 -8.17 -35.90
N ALA A 323 4.78 -8.06 -34.57
CA ALA A 323 5.13 -6.86 -33.85
C ALA A 323 6.65 -6.76 -33.67
N LYS A 324 7.22 -5.60 -33.96
CA LYS A 324 8.62 -5.30 -33.64
C LYS A 324 8.70 -4.55 -32.32
N LEU A 325 9.45 -5.08 -31.35
CA LEU A 325 9.78 -4.36 -30.12
C LEU A 325 10.59 -3.11 -30.44
N LEU A 326 10.11 -1.95 -29.99
CA LEU A 326 10.76 -0.66 -30.20
C LEU A 326 11.50 -0.17 -28.95
N ASP A 327 10.83 -0.25 -27.80
CA ASP A 327 11.37 0.21 -26.53
C ASP A 327 10.61 -0.41 -25.35
N TRP A 328 11.10 -0.19 -24.14
CA TRP A 328 10.48 -0.70 -22.92
C TRP A 328 10.70 0.23 -21.73
N ASP A 329 9.88 0.00 -20.72
CA ASP A 329 10.05 0.53 -19.39
C ASP A 329 9.66 -0.56 -18.39
N LEU A 330 10.69 -1.23 -17.84
CA LEU A 330 10.55 -2.47 -17.08
C LEU A 330 11.22 -2.30 -15.71
N CYS A 331 10.44 -2.50 -14.66
CA CYS A 331 10.87 -2.56 -13.27
C CYS A 331 11.19 -4.01 -12.90
N LEU A 332 12.27 -4.21 -12.15
CA LEU A 332 12.50 -5.45 -11.43
C LEU A 332 11.74 -5.40 -10.10
N MET A 333 11.26 -6.55 -9.65
CA MET A 333 10.47 -6.67 -8.42
C MET A 333 10.80 -7.95 -7.66
N ASP A 334 10.70 -7.95 -6.33
CA ASP A 334 10.78 -9.19 -5.54
C ASP A 334 9.71 -10.18 -6.01
N SER A 335 10.12 -11.39 -6.40
CA SER A 335 9.22 -12.46 -6.82
C SER A 335 8.50 -13.15 -5.65
N THR A 336 8.90 -12.86 -4.41
CA THR A 336 8.30 -13.43 -3.21
C THR A 336 6.92 -12.78 -2.96
N PRO A 337 5.81 -13.54 -2.94
CA PRO A 337 4.48 -12.96 -2.71
C PRO A 337 4.33 -12.31 -1.33
N SER A 338 3.63 -11.18 -1.26
CA SER A 338 3.25 -10.51 0.00
C SER A 338 2.38 -11.40 0.87
N ARG A 339 2.49 -11.24 2.21
CA ARG A 339 1.82 -12.11 3.18
C ARG A 339 1.60 -11.42 4.52
N LEU A 340 0.72 -11.99 5.33
CA LEU A 340 0.71 -11.70 6.75
C LEU A 340 1.90 -12.36 7.43
N SER A 341 2.50 -11.68 8.41
CA SER A 341 3.66 -12.15 9.16
C SER A 341 3.52 -11.85 10.65
N GLY A 342 4.46 -12.35 11.46
CA GLY A 342 4.38 -12.34 12.91
C GLY A 342 3.67 -13.58 13.48
N ILE A 343 3.93 -13.87 14.76
CA ILE A 343 3.38 -15.04 15.46
C ILE A 343 1.84 -14.99 15.55
N HIS A 344 1.25 -13.80 15.45
CA HIS A 344 -0.20 -13.59 15.46
C HIS A 344 -0.76 -13.16 14.10
N SER A 345 0.05 -13.17 13.04
CA SER A 345 -0.31 -12.67 11.71
C SER A 345 -0.81 -11.22 11.76
N GLU A 346 -0.17 -10.40 12.59
CA GLU A 346 -0.53 -9.01 12.86
C GLU A 346 0.07 -8.02 11.86
N PHE A 347 1.17 -8.39 11.21
CA PHE A 347 1.89 -7.54 10.26
C PHE A 347 1.58 -7.90 8.82
N ILE A 348 1.67 -6.91 7.94
CA ILE A 348 1.69 -7.07 6.49
C ILE A 348 3.13 -6.90 6.02
N GLU A 349 3.70 -7.94 5.43
CA GLU A 349 5.03 -7.91 4.81
C GLU A 349 4.88 -7.88 3.29
N SER A 350 5.32 -6.81 2.65
CA SER A 350 5.13 -6.59 1.22
C SER A 350 6.22 -5.69 0.62
N PRO A 351 6.64 -5.89 -0.64
CA PRO A 351 7.26 -4.81 -1.39
C PRO A 351 6.24 -3.67 -1.60
N ARG A 352 6.73 -2.44 -1.79
CA ARG A 352 5.92 -1.30 -2.26
C ARG A 352 4.75 -0.95 -1.33
N LEU A 353 4.85 -1.22 -0.02
CA LEU A 353 3.91 -0.65 0.95
C LEU A 353 3.92 0.87 0.80
N ASP A 354 5.12 1.42 0.67
CA ASP A 354 5.39 2.76 0.20
C ASP A 354 5.21 2.84 -1.33
N ASN A 355 4.15 3.42 -1.87
CA ASN A 355 2.96 3.93 -1.17
C ASN A 355 1.66 3.26 -1.65
N LEU A 356 1.76 2.01 -2.09
CA LEU A 356 0.60 1.26 -2.55
C LEU A 356 -0.39 0.95 -1.42
N ALA A 357 0.03 0.99 -0.16
CA ALA A 357 -0.88 0.87 0.98
C ALA A 357 -1.85 2.07 1.05
N SER A 358 -1.36 3.32 0.94
CA SER A 358 -2.24 4.48 0.89
C SER A 358 -3.05 4.53 -0.40
N THR A 359 -2.45 4.20 -1.55
CA THR A 359 -3.17 4.15 -2.82
C THR A 359 -4.34 3.16 -2.75
N PHE A 360 -4.11 1.94 -2.25
CA PHE A 360 -5.19 0.96 -2.04
C PHE A 360 -6.28 1.51 -1.11
N ALA A 361 -5.88 2.06 0.05
CA ALA A 361 -6.82 2.59 1.04
C ALA A 361 -7.67 3.74 0.46
N ALA A 362 -7.06 4.68 -0.26
CA ALA A 362 -7.73 5.84 -0.85
C ALA A 362 -8.79 5.46 -1.88
N PHE A 363 -8.46 4.55 -2.81
CA PHE A 363 -9.40 4.15 -3.86
C PHE A 363 -10.52 3.24 -3.32
N GLU A 364 -10.23 2.34 -2.38
CA GLU A 364 -11.29 1.57 -1.72
C GLU A 364 -12.19 2.48 -0.87
N ALA A 365 -11.63 3.45 -0.14
CA ALA A 365 -12.40 4.42 0.64
C ALA A 365 -13.34 5.25 -0.26
N LEU A 366 -12.85 5.74 -1.41
CA LEU A 366 -13.69 6.45 -2.39
C LEU A 366 -14.84 5.57 -2.91
N VAL A 367 -14.56 4.29 -3.19
CA VAL A 367 -15.59 3.35 -3.62
C VAL A 367 -16.65 3.17 -2.53
N GLU A 368 -16.26 2.98 -1.27
CA GLU A 368 -17.21 2.86 -0.16
C GLU A 368 -18.01 4.15 0.07
N ALA A 369 -17.36 5.31 0.04
CA ALA A 369 -18.03 6.61 0.14
C ALA A 369 -19.06 6.80 -0.99
N SER A 370 -18.74 6.34 -2.22
CA SER A 370 -19.66 6.39 -3.35
C SER A 370 -20.92 5.54 -3.17
N ARG A 371 -20.87 4.47 -2.36
CA ARG A 371 -22.03 3.62 -2.08
C ARG A 371 -22.93 4.23 -1.02
N ARG A 372 -22.36 4.97 -0.06
CA ARG A 372 -23.15 5.68 0.97
C ARG A 372 -23.96 6.83 0.42
N GLN A 373 -23.51 7.49 -0.64
CA GLN A 373 -24.32 8.51 -1.33
C GLN A 373 -25.65 7.96 -1.87
N ASP A 374 -25.77 6.63 -2.04
CA ASP A 374 -27.01 5.98 -2.46
C ASP A 374 -27.96 5.68 -1.29
N GLU A 375 -27.52 5.87 -0.03
CA GLU A 375 -28.34 5.69 1.17
C GLU A 375 -29.15 6.96 1.51
N PRO A 376 -30.47 6.87 1.79
CA PRO A 376 -31.35 8.04 1.92
C PRO A 376 -31.11 8.95 3.15
N THR A 377 -30.19 8.58 4.04
CA THR A 377 -30.13 9.13 5.41
C THR A 377 -28.92 10.01 5.70
N GLN A 378 -28.11 10.38 4.70
CA GLN A 378 -26.88 11.14 4.93
C GLN A 378 -26.70 12.30 3.94
N GLU A 379 -26.71 13.55 4.45
CA GLU A 379 -26.45 14.79 3.70
C GLU A 379 -24.95 15.00 3.35
N CYS A 380 -24.08 14.03 3.65
CA CYS A 380 -22.63 14.23 3.59
C CYS A 380 -22.09 14.14 2.14
N GLY A 381 -21.32 15.14 1.71
CA GLY A 381 -20.66 15.17 0.41
C GLY A 381 -21.59 15.34 -0.80
N GLU A 382 -22.86 15.70 -0.60
CA GLU A 382 -23.81 15.89 -1.70
C GLU A 382 -23.48 17.13 -2.56
N LYS A 383 -22.76 18.11 -2.00
CA LYS A 383 -22.39 19.35 -2.68
C LYS A 383 -20.94 19.40 -3.17
N ASP A 384 -20.14 18.38 -2.87
CA ASP A 384 -18.71 18.34 -3.16
C ASP A 384 -18.39 17.35 -4.28
N ILE A 385 -17.16 17.42 -4.81
CA ILE A 385 -16.59 16.38 -5.68
C ILE A 385 -15.51 15.66 -4.88
N LEU A 386 -15.74 14.37 -4.62
CA LEU A 386 -14.76 13.53 -3.95
C LEU A 386 -13.76 13.02 -4.97
N VAL A 387 -12.47 13.07 -4.64
CA VAL A 387 -11.38 12.72 -5.55
C VAL A 387 -10.38 11.82 -4.84
N ALA A 388 -10.03 10.69 -5.46
CA ALA A 388 -8.82 9.95 -5.12
C ALA A 388 -7.85 10.05 -6.30
N VAL A 389 -6.59 10.42 -6.06
CA VAL A 389 -5.58 10.56 -7.10
C VAL A 389 -4.27 9.91 -6.66
N ALA A 390 -3.67 9.12 -7.55
CA ALA A 390 -2.34 8.56 -7.36
C ALA A 390 -1.42 9.02 -8.49
N PHE A 391 -0.35 9.72 -8.10
CA PHE A 391 0.67 10.26 -9.01
C PHE A 391 1.75 9.21 -9.30
N ASP A 392 2.52 9.44 -10.35
CA ASP A 392 3.78 8.72 -10.61
C ASP A 392 4.96 9.64 -10.24
N HIS A 393 6.17 9.10 -10.21
CA HIS A 393 7.40 9.87 -10.01
C HIS A 393 7.55 10.60 -8.67
N GLU A 394 6.85 10.20 -7.62
CA GLU A 394 7.02 10.80 -6.30
C GLU A 394 8.47 10.64 -5.82
N GLU A 395 8.99 9.43 -5.96
CA GLU A 395 10.30 8.98 -5.47
C GLU A 395 11.49 9.69 -6.13
N VAL A 396 11.22 10.46 -7.19
CA VAL A 396 12.20 11.21 -7.96
C VAL A 396 11.86 12.71 -8.05
N GLY A 397 10.94 13.19 -7.21
CA GLY A 397 10.63 14.62 -7.04
C GLY A 397 9.39 15.13 -7.80
N SER A 398 8.59 14.24 -8.39
CA SER A 398 7.30 14.52 -9.05
C SER A 398 7.32 15.49 -10.25
N GLU A 399 8.49 15.90 -10.73
CA GLU A 399 8.64 16.79 -11.87
C GLU A 399 8.52 16.02 -13.20
N SER A 400 7.29 15.67 -13.57
CA SER A 400 7.00 14.93 -14.80
C SER A 400 5.59 15.21 -15.30
N LEU A 401 5.20 14.68 -16.47
CA LEU A 401 3.84 14.82 -16.98
C LEU A 401 2.76 14.07 -16.15
N ALA A 402 3.18 13.15 -15.27
CA ALA A 402 2.32 12.27 -14.47
C ALA A 402 2.53 12.47 -12.94
N GLY A 403 3.45 13.36 -12.54
CA GLY A 403 3.76 13.61 -11.14
C GLY A 403 2.93 14.73 -10.52
N ALA A 404 2.97 14.80 -9.18
CA ALA A 404 2.22 15.79 -8.40
C ALA A 404 2.65 17.23 -8.67
N ASN A 405 3.90 17.46 -9.08
CA ASN A 405 4.39 18.78 -9.49
C ASN A 405 4.08 19.11 -10.96
N SER A 406 3.05 18.48 -11.53
CA SER A 406 2.50 18.78 -12.86
C SER A 406 1.15 19.49 -12.76
N ASN A 407 0.65 20.03 -13.87
CA ASN A 407 -0.66 20.69 -13.89
C ASN A 407 -1.83 19.69 -13.95
N ILE A 408 -1.58 18.39 -13.81
CA ILE A 408 -2.54 17.35 -14.12
C ILE A 408 -3.80 17.41 -13.24
N LEU A 409 -3.63 17.60 -11.93
CA LEU A 409 -4.77 17.66 -11.01
C LEU A 409 -5.62 18.90 -11.25
N GLU A 410 -4.98 20.07 -11.41
CA GLU A 410 -5.67 21.31 -11.77
C GLU A 410 -6.44 21.17 -13.08
N ALA A 411 -5.80 20.59 -14.11
CA ALA A 411 -6.40 20.36 -15.41
C ALA A 411 -7.63 19.46 -15.31
N TRP A 412 -7.55 18.37 -14.54
CA TRP A 412 -8.70 17.48 -14.32
C TRP A 412 -9.81 18.16 -13.53
N MET A 413 -9.49 18.90 -12.46
CA MET A 413 -10.49 19.68 -11.71
C MET A 413 -11.24 20.66 -12.61
N ARG A 414 -10.52 21.49 -13.39
CA ARG A 414 -11.14 22.46 -14.31
C ARG A 414 -11.97 21.79 -15.41
N ARG A 415 -11.54 20.63 -15.90
CA ARG A 415 -12.30 19.85 -16.89
C ARG A 415 -13.57 19.26 -16.29
N SER A 416 -13.53 18.78 -15.06
CA SER A 416 -14.71 18.30 -14.35
C SER A 416 -15.74 19.42 -14.18
N LEU A 417 -15.32 20.60 -13.73
CA LEU A 417 -16.20 21.76 -13.58
C LEU A 417 -16.81 22.19 -14.91
N ARG A 418 -16.01 22.21 -15.99
CA ARG A 418 -16.51 22.52 -17.34
C ARG A 418 -17.54 21.48 -17.82
N ALA A 419 -17.28 20.20 -17.59
CA ALA A 419 -18.18 19.12 -17.99
C ALA A 419 -19.49 19.12 -17.19
N LEU A 420 -19.48 19.67 -15.98
CA LEU A 420 -20.64 19.85 -15.11
C LEU A 420 -21.34 21.20 -15.31
N GLU A 421 -20.87 22.02 -16.27
CA GLU A 421 -21.38 23.35 -16.55
C GLU A 421 -21.44 24.25 -15.29
N CYS A 422 -20.41 24.16 -14.46
CA CYS A 422 -20.31 24.95 -13.23
C CYS A 422 -19.88 26.39 -13.54
N GLU A 423 -20.69 27.37 -13.11
CA GLU A 423 -20.44 28.79 -13.32
C GLU A 423 -19.67 29.46 -12.17
N ASP A 424 -19.61 28.82 -11.00
CA ASP A 424 -18.85 29.31 -9.84
C ASP A 424 -17.36 29.49 -10.18
N ASP A 425 -16.73 30.50 -9.58
CA ASP A 425 -15.31 30.76 -9.80
C ASP A 425 -14.44 29.60 -9.29
N PHE A 426 -13.43 29.24 -10.08
CA PHE A 426 -12.54 28.13 -9.76
C PHE A 426 -11.80 28.33 -8.43
N TYR A 427 -11.35 29.55 -8.14
CA TYR A 427 -10.61 29.85 -6.93
C TYR A 427 -11.53 29.90 -5.70
N GLU A 428 -12.80 30.29 -5.86
CA GLU A 428 -13.81 30.14 -4.81
C GLU A 428 -14.06 28.66 -4.46
N ILE A 429 -14.10 27.78 -5.46
CA ILE A 429 -14.20 26.32 -5.25
C ILE A 429 -12.93 25.79 -4.56
N LEU A 430 -11.74 26.22 -4.99
CA LEU A 430 -10.48 25.82 -4.34
C LEU A 430 -10.42 26.27 -2.88
N ALA A 431 -10.94 27.46 -2.55
CA ALA A 431 -11.01 27.94 -1.16
C ALA A 431 -11.92 27.09 -0.26
N LYS A 432 -12.89 26.36 -0.84
CA LYS A 432 -13.75 25.38 -0.16
C LYS A 432 -13.16 23.96 -0.18
N SER A 433 -12.05 23.74 -0.89
CA SER A 433 -11.46 22.42 -1.10
C SER A 433 -10.49 22.02 0.03
N PHE A 434 -10.23 20.71 0.15
CA PHE A 434 -9.29 20.15 1.11
C PHE A 434 -8.52 18.98 0.51
N ILE A 435 -7.22 18.88 0.80
CA ILE A 435 -6.36 17.78 0.34
C ILE A 435 -5.85 16.99 1.54
N VAL A 436 -6.09 15.68 1.52
CA VAL A 436 -5.41 14.68 2.35
C VAL A 436 -4.30 14.05 1.52
N SER A 437 -3.06 14.44 1.79
CA SER A 437 -1.86 13.77 1.26
C SER A 437 -1.61 12.52 2.12
N SER A 438 -1.91 11.33 1.58
CA SER A 438 -1.72 10.06 2.28
C SER A 438 -0.47 9.36 1.77
N ASP A 439 0.52 9.28 2.63
CA ASP A 439 1.78 8.63 2.37
C ASP A 439 2.35 8.03 3.65
N MET A 440 3.06 6.92 3.56
CA MET A 440 3.51 6.13 4.69
C MET A 440 4.30 6.95 5.72
N ALA A 441 4.33 6.46 6.97
CA ALA A 441 5.01 7.12 8.08
C ALA A 441 6.05 6.21 8.72
N HIS A 442 7.10 6.78 9.29
CA HIS A 442 8.16 6.00 9.93
C HIS A 442 7.75 5.58 11.35
N ALA A 443 7.46 4.29 11.53
CA ALA A 443 7.31 3.71 12.86
C ALA A 443 8.63 3.79 13.64
N VAL A 444 8.56 3.98 14.95
CA VAL A 444 9.72 3.88 15.85
C VAL A 444 10.33 2.50 15.70
N HIS A 445 11.60 2.45 15.32
CA HIS A 445 12.30 1.19 15.14
C HIS A 445 12.84 0.73 16.51
N PRO A 446 12.52 -0.47 17.01
CA PRO A 446 12.92 -0.91 18.35
C PRO A 446 14.45 -0.92 18.53
N ASN A 447 15.19 -1.31 17.48
CA ASN A 447 16.66 -1.33 17.51
C ASN A 447 17.34 0.01 17.20
N TYR A 448 16.59 1.06 16.82
CA TYR A 448 17.13 2.38 16.42
C TYR A 448 16.22 3.52 16.93
N SER A 449 15.67 3.36 18.14
CA SER A 449 14.65 4.26 18.67
C SER A 449 15.16 5.69 18.98
N ASP A 450 16.47 5.88 19.00
CA ASP A 450 17.19 7.16 19.13
C ASP A 450 17.03 8.06 17.90
N LYS A 451 16.70 7.47 16.74
CA LYS A 451 16.48 8.19 15.48
C LYS A 451 15.17 8.99 15.45
N HIS A 452 14.21 8.65 16.29
CA HIS A 452 12.96 9.40 16.40
C HIS A 452 13.06 10.52 17.43
N GLN A 453 12.28 11.58 17.24
CA GLN A 453 12.07 12.59 18.27
C GLN A 453 11.42 11.92 19.50
N SER A 454 11.79 12.32 20.71
CA SER A 454 11.46 11.60 21.95
C SER A 454 9.96 11.47 22.25
N GLN A 455 9.16 12.44 21.82
CA GLN A 455 7.71 12.56 22.05
C GLN A 455 6.87 12.18 20.82
N HIS A 456 7.43 12.23 19.61
CA HIS A 456 6.74 11.94 18.34
C HIS A 456 7.23 10.60 17.78
N LYS A 457 6.79 9.51 18.43
CA LYS A 457 7.18 8.12 18.12
C LYS A 457 5.98 7.31 17.65
N PRO A 458 5.61 7.42 16.36
CA PRO A 458 4.60 6.55 15.79
C PRO A 458 4.98 5.10 16.03
N SER A 459 4.01 4.25 16.30
CA SER A 459 4.24 2.85 16.62
C SER A 459 3.19 2.02 15.91
N ILE A 460 3.62 0.87 15.41
CA ILE A 460 2.72 -0.12 14.82
C ILE A 460 1.86 -0.70 15.94
N HIS A 461 0.55 -0.76 15.74
CA HIS A 461 -0.42 -1.34 16.70
C HIS A 461 -0.41 -0.75 18.13
N LYS A 462 0.17 0.42 18.41
CA LYS A 462 0.44 0.79 19.82
C LYS A 462 -0.83 1.08 20.60
N ALA A 463 -1.12 0.29 21.61
CA ALA A 463 -2.08 0.61 22.66
C ALA A 463 -1.91 2.05 23.21
N SER A 464 -2.86 2.97 23.01
CA SER A 464 -2.88 4.26 23.74
C SER A 464 -3.58 4.08 25.09
N SER A 465 -3.03 4.71 26.14
CA SER A 465 -3.71 4.92 27.42
C SER A 465 -4.72 6.05 27.24
N GLY A 466 -5.83 5.79 26.56
CA GLY A 466 -6.86 6.78 26.27
C GLY A 466 -8.23 6.13 26.24
N CYS A 467 -9.26 6.86 26.69
CA CYS A 467 -10.63 6.37 26.78
C CYS A 467 -11.13 5.80 25.44
N LEU A 468 -11.98 4.77 25.55
CA LEU A 468 -12.67 4.16 24.42
C LEU A 468 -13.55 5.17 23.65
N PRO A 469 -13.95 4.82 22.42
CA PRO A 469 -15.14 5.34 21.76
C PRO A 469 -16.31 5.59 22.71
N SER A 470 -17.00 6.73 22.62
CA SER A 470 -18.12 7.10 23.50
C SER A 470 -19.23 6.02 23.56
N TRP A 471 -19.48 5.33 22.45
CA TRP A 471 -20.47 4.26 22.37
C TRP A 471 -20.00 2.92 22.99
N PHE A 472 -18.68 2.69 23.13
CA PHE A 472 -18.11 1.52 23.81
C PHE A 472 -17.86 1.79 25.30
N CYS A 473 -17.50 3.03 25.66
CA CYS A 473 -17.29 3.51 27.02
C CYS A 473 -18.57 3.51 27.87
N LYS A 474 -19.74 3.76 27.27
CA LYS A 474 -21.04 3.71 27.99
C LYS A 474 -21.40 2.34 28.56
N VAL A 475 -20.79 1.26 28.08
CA VAL A 475 -21.08 -0.11 28.53
C VAL A 475 -20.04 -0.65 29.51
N PHE A 476 -18.80 -0.14 29.48
CA PHE A 476 -17.74 -0.54 30.40
C PHE A 476 -16.97 0.68 30.85
N SER A 477 -17.19 1.06 32.11
CA SER A 477 -16.60 2.19 32.80
C SER A 477 -15.10 2.05 33.10
N GLU A 478 -14.26 1.65 32.12
CA GLU A 478 -12.81 1.51 32.32
C GLU A 478 -12.02 1.45 30.99
N THR A 479 -10.88 2.15 30.98
CA THR A 479 -9.96 2.41 29.86
C THR A 479 -9.51 1.12 29.14
N CYS A 480 -9.86 0.97 27.86
CA CYS A 480 -9.34 -0.10 27.00
C CYS A 480 -8.39 0.50 25.96
N TRP A 481 -7.21 -0.09 25.89
CA TRP A 481 -6.16 0.28 24.97
C TRP A 481 -6.54 -0.05 23.52
N LEU A 482 -6.81 0.96 22.69
CA LEU A 482 -6.93 0.78 21.26
C LEU A 482 -5.56 0.86 20.60
N LEU A 483 -5.31 -0.03 19.65
CA LEU A 483 -4.11 -0.03 18.82
C LEU A 483 -4.08 1.30 18.04
N GLN A 484 -3.01 2.08 18.21
CA GLN A 484 -2.84 3.41 17.64
C GLN A 484 -2.80 3.31 16.11
N GLY A 485 -3.58 4.16 15.45
CA GLY A 485 -3.86 4.09 14.02
C GLY A 485 -3.04 5.09 13.23
N VAL A 486 -3.74 5.97 12.50
CA VAL A 486 -3.17 6.85 11.47
C VAL A 486 -2.24 7.90 12.09
N VAL A 487 -1.16 8.22 11.40
CA VAL A 487 -0.15 9.20 11.80
C VAL A 487 -0.41 10.51 11.07
N ILE A 488 -0.53 11.61 11.80
CA ILE A 488 -0.46 12.96 11.25
C ILE A 488 1.02 13.38 11.21
N LYS A 489 1.49 13.79 10.03
CA LYS A 489 2.89 14.17 9.77
C LYS A 489 3.00 15.70 9.74
N GLU A 490 3.83 16.28 10.60
CA GLU A 490 4.08 17.73 10.65
C GLU A 490 5.56 18.05 10.48
N ASN A 491 5.85 19.09 9.69
CA ASN A 491 7.18 19.66 9.58
C ASN A 491 7.08 21.17 9.30
N ALA A 492 7.62 21.99 10.20
CA ALA A 492 7.56 23.44 10.05
C ALA A 492 8.24 23.98 8.78
N ASN A 493 9.23 23.27 8.22
CA ASN A 493 9.90 23.62 6.97
C ASN A 493 9.11 23.19 5.72
N GLN A 494 7.85 22.79 5.87
CA GLN A 494 6.94 22.45 4.77
C GLN A 494 7.38 21.25 3.92
N SER A 495 8.17 20.33 4.48
CA SER A 495 8.30 18.97 3.89
C SER A 495 6.96 18.23 3.91
N TYR A 496 6.10 18.55 4.87
CA TYR A 496 4.69 18.18 4.94
C TYR A 496 3.88 19.48 4.98
N ALA A 497 2.72 19.52 4.31
CA ALA A 497 1.86 20.70 4.23
C ALA A 497 0.95 20.88 5.46
N SER A 498 0.95 19.91 6.38
CA SER A 498 0.19 19.96 7.63
C SER A 498 0.46 21.23 8.44
N ASN A 499 -0.61 21.84 8.95
CA ASN A 499 -0.55 22.94 9.90
C ASN A 499 -1.68 22.79 10.94
N ALA A 500 -1.69 23.66 11.95
CA ALA A 500 -2.66 23.59 13.04
C ALA A 500 -4.12 23.50 12.56
N SER A 501 -4.49 24.22 11.49
CA SER A 501 -5.86 24.23 10.96
C SER A 501 -6.21 22.97 10.17
N SER A 502 -5.28 22.44 9.36
CA SER A 502 -5.55 21.22 8.57
C SER A 502 -5.52 19.96 9.45
N MET A 503 -4.64 19.94 10.44
CA MET A 503 -4.58 18.85 11.43
C MET A 503 -5.80 18.85 12.35
N SER A 504 -6.26 20.01 12.84
CA SER A 504 -7.42 20.06 13.75
C SER A 504 -8.70 19.56 13.08
N PHE A 505 -8.86 19.82 11.79
CA PHE A 505 -9.96 19.30 10.99
C PHE A 505 -9.96 17.76 10.97
N VAL A 506 -8.83 17.13 10.64
CA VAL A 506 -8.71 15.66 10.67
C VAL A 506 -8.88 15.09 12.07
N ARG A 507 -8.35 15.76 13.10
CA ARG A 507 -8.53 15.31 14.49
C ARG A 507 -9.99 15.30 14.91
N ALA A 508 -10.76 16.33 14.55
CA ALA A 508 -12.19 16.39 14.85
C ALA A 508 -12.96 15.24 14.18
N ILE A 509 -12.68 14.97 12.90
CA ILE A 509 -13.30 13.86 12.15
C ILE A 509 -12.92 12.51 12.76
N ALA A 510 -11.63 12.32 13.07
CA ALA A 510 -11.15 11.09 13.68
C ALA A 510 -11.72 10.87 15.09
N GLU A 511 -11.90 11.93 15.87
CA GLU A 511 -12.55 11.87 17.19
C GLU A 511 -14.02 11.44 17.08
N GLU A 512 -14.77 12.01 16.12
CA GLU A 512 -16.17 11.64 15.89
C GLU A 512 -16.34 10.19 15.39
N ALA A 513 -15.40 9.71 14.57
CA ALA A 513 -15.39 8.34 14.06
C ALA A 513 -14.66 7.33 14.95
N ASP A 514 -14.18 7.77 16.11
CA ASP A 514 -13.39 6.98 17.06
C ASP A 514 -12.14 6.30 16.44
N ILE A 515 -11.47 7.01 15.54
CA ILE A 515 -10.26 6.54 14.85
C ILE A 515 -9.02 7.05 15.59
N PRO A 516 -8.14 6.15 16.06
CA PRO A 516 -6.96 6.57 16.81
C PRO A 516 -5.93 7.24 15.89
N LEU A 517 -5.43 8.39 16.33
CA LEU A 517 -4.37 9.14 15.67
C LEU A 517 -3.06 9.12 16.46
N GLN A 518 -1.95 9.31 15.75
CA GLN A 518 -0.59 9.49 16.26
C GLN A 518 0.04 10.73 15.62
N ASP A 519 1.11 11.23 16.22
CA ASP A 519 1.83 12.40 15.72
C ASP A 519 3.27 12.05 15.36
N PHE A 520 3.72 12.57 14.23
CA PHE A 520 5.08 12.44 13.75
C PHE A 520 5.70 13.80 13.43
N VAL A 521 6.86 14.04 14.05
CA VAL A 521 7.77 15.13 13.74
C VAL A 521 9.19 14.58 13.80
N VAL A 522 10.03 14.94 12.83
CA VAL A 522 11.45 14.56 12.83
C VAL A 522 12.23 15.27 13.94
N ARG A 523 13.40 14.74 14.28
CA ARG A 523 14.36 15.46 15.13
C ARG A 523 14.89 16.69 14.40
N ASN A 524 15.25 17.73 15.15
CA ASN A 524 15.81 18.96 14.58
C ASN A 524 17.15 18.76 13.84
N ASP A 525 17.90 17.71 14.18
CA ASP A 525 19.18 17.33 13.56
C ASP A 525 19.03 16.33 12.41
N SER A 526 17.79 16.04 11.98
CA SER A 526 17.48 15.15 10.85
C SER A 526 16.60 15.86 9.83
N ARG A 527 16.82 15.57 8.55
CA ARG A 527 15.90 15.98 7.47
C ARG A 527 14.79 14.94 7.31
N CYS A 528 13.63 15.34 6.79
CA CYS A 528 12.62 14.45 6.22
C CYS A 528 12.55 14.64 4.70
N GLY A 529 12.10 13.59 4.00
CA GLY A 529 11.65 13.72 2.62
C GLY A 529 10.44 14.64 2.51
N GLY A 530 10.24 15.25 1.34
CA GLY A 530 8.98 15.90 1.00
C GLY A 530 7.96 14.87 0.52
N THR A 531 6.69 15.25 0.49
CA THR A 531 5.60 14.44 -0.07
C THR A 531 4.90 15.18 -1.21
N VAL A 532 3.99 14.51 -1.90
CA VAL A 532 3.06 15.16 -2.84
C VAL A 532 2.24 16.28 -2.19
N GLY A 533 1.97 16.21 -0.89
CA GLY A 533 1.15 17.18 -0.16
C GLY A 533 1.70 18.60 -0.22
N ALA A 534 2.99 18.78 0.04
CA ALA A 534 3.65 20.08 -0.06
C ALA A 534 3.58 20.65 -1.49
N MET A 535 3.79 19.79 -2.49
CA MET A 535 3.77 20.17 -3.91
C MET A 535 2.37 20.63 -4.36
N LEU A 536 1.34 19.87 -3.98
CA LEU A 536 -0.06 20.18 -4.33
C LEU A 536 -0.55 21.42 -3.58
N SER A 537 -0.22 21.55 -2.30
CA SER A 537 -0.54 22.73 -1.49
C SER A 537 0.05 23.99 -2.13
N ALA A 538 1.34 23.97 -2.49
CA ALA A 538 2.00 25.09 -3.15
C ALA A 538 1.42 25.40 -4.54
N ARG A 539 1.06 24.37 -5.31
CA ARG A 539 0.56 24.53 -6.67
C ARG A 539 -0.87 25.05 -6.73
N LEU A 540 -1.75 24.55 -5.87
CA LEU A 540 -3.19 24.83 -5.91
C LEU A 540 -3.61 25.88 -4.88
N GLY A 541 -2.79 26.16 -3.86
CA GLY A 541 -3.17 27.03 -2.75
C GLY A 541 -4.27 26.43 -1.85
N VAL A 542 -4.41 25.09 -1.84
CA VAL A 542 -5.46 24.38 -1.11
C VAL A 542 -4.95 23.89 0.24
N ARG A 543 -5.81 24.01 1.27
CA ARG A 543 -5.50 23.50 2.61
C ARG A 543 -5.22 22.00 2.54
N THR A 544 -4.03 21.61 3.02
CA THR A 544 -3.54 20.24 2.91
C THR A 544 -3.09 19.69 4.26
N VAL A 545 -3.32 18.41 4.50
CA VAL A 545 -2.80 17.65 5.64
C VAL A 545 -2.08 16.41 5.13
N ASP A 546 -0.93 16.11 5.72
CA ASP A 546 -0.17 14.89 5.46
C ASP A 546 -0.46 13.86 6.55
N ILE A 547 -0.96 12.71 6.12
CA ILE A 547 -1.23 11.55 6.98
C ILE A 547 -0.54 10.30 6.44
N GLY A 548 -0.50 9.24 7.23
CA GLY A 548 0.06 7.95 6.83
C GLY A 548 -0.17 6.86 7.85
N ILE A 549 0.30 5.64 7.57
CA ILE A 549 0.37 4.57 8.56
C ILE A 549 1.82 4.23 8.90
N PRO A 550 2.10 3.83 10.15
CA PRO A 550 3.46 3.52 10.59
C PRO A 550 3.96 2.24 9.90
N GLN A 551 5.16 2.31 9.31
CA GLN A 551 5.88 1.16 8.76
C GLN A 551 7.35 1.12 9.23
N TRP A 552 7.97 -0.04 9.13
CA TRP A 552 9.43 -0.18 9.17
C TRP A 552 10.00 -0.45 7.77
N ALA A 553 11.31 -0.21 7.65
CA ALA A 553 12.11 -0.51 6.46
C ALA A 553 11.63 0.18 5.17
N MET A 554 11.13 1.42 5.27
CA MET A 554 10.74 2.24 4.11
C MET A 554 11.83 2.29 3.04
N HIS A 555 11.43 2.15 1.77
CA HIS A 555 12.28 2.02 0.58
C HIS A 555 13.10 0.71 0.48
N SER A 556 12.83 -0.27 1.33
CA SER A 556 13.36 -1.64 1.18
C SER A 556 12.72 -2.34 -0.01
N CYS A 557 13.42 -3.32 -0.58
CA CYS A 557 12.81 -4.29 -1.50
C CYS A 557 11.62 -5.01 -0.84
N ARG A 558 11.56 -5.02 0.50
CA ARG A 558 10.46 -5.57 1.28
C ARG A 558 10.26 -4.86 2.61
N GLU A 559 9.05 -4.38 2.83
CA GLU A 559 8.65 -3.47 3.91
C GLU A 559 7.62 -4.15 4.83
N ILE A 560 7.32 -3.51 5.96
CA ILE A 560 6.38 -4.06 6.95
C ILE A 560 5.53 -2.98 7.63
N CYS A 561 4.22 -3.17 7.71
CA CYS A 561 3.28 -2.33 8.47
C CYS A 561 2.28 -3.18 9.27
N GLY A 562 1.46 -2.53 10.10
CA GLY A 562 0.41 -3.21 10.87
C GLY A 562 -0.88 -3.41 10.07
N ALA A 563 -1.51 -4.58 10.18
CA ALA A 563 -2.80 -4.85 9.55
C ALA A 563 -3.92 -3.90 10.04
N THR A 564 -3.96 -3.60 11.34
CA THR A 564 -4.97 -2.68 11.91
C THR A 564 -4.78 -1.26 11.43
N ASP A 565 -3.54 -0.86 11.16
CA ASP A 565 -3.21 0.52 10.80
C ASP A 565 -3.74 0.80 9.39
N LEU A 566 -3.59 -0.16 8.47
CA LEU A 566 -4.20 -0.09 7.14
C LEU A 566 -5.74 -0.02 7.20
N MET A 567 -6.38 -0.81 8.07
CA MET A 567 -7.83 -0.74 8.27
C MET A 567 -8.26 0.65 8.78
N TYR A 568 -7.55 1.21 9.75
CA TYR A 568 -7.85 2.56 10.26
C TYR A 568 -7.62 3.65 9.22
N LEU A 569 -6.58 3.53 8.37
CA LEU A 569 -6.36 4.46 7.27
C LEU A 569 -7.53 4.44 6.29
N GLN A 570 -7.92 3.24 5.83
CA GLN A 570 -9.08 3.10 4.94
C GLN A 570 -10.33 3.71 5.58
N LYS A 571 -10.55 3.47 6.88
CA LYS A 571 -11.72 3.99 7.58
C LYS A 571 -11.68 5.51 7.71
N LEU A 572 -10.52 6.09 7.99
CA LEU A 572 -10.37 7.55 8.12
C LEU A 572 -10.64 8.24 6.79
N LEU A 573 -10.03 7.74 5.72
CA LEU A 573 -10.22 8.26 4.36
C LEU A 573 -11.66 8.10 3.85
N GLU A 574 -12.42 7.15 4.41
CA GLU A 574 -13.84 6.96 4.07
C GLU A 574 -14.75 7.96 4.79
N VAL A 575 -14.35 8.44 5.96
CA VAL A 575 -15.15 9.37 6.78
C VAL A 575 -14.83 10.83 6.45
N ILE A 576 -13.57 11.13 6.12
CA ILE A 576 -13.18 12.40 5.47
C ILE A 576 -13.81 12.48 4.08
#